data_AF-A0A449GF23-F1
#
_entry.id   AF-A0A449GF23-F1
#
_cell.length_a   1.000
_cell.length_b   1.000
_cell.length_c   1.000
_cell.angle_alpha   90.00
_cell.angle_beta   90.00
_cell.angle_gamma   90.00
#
_symmetry.space_group_name_H-M   'P 1'
#
loop_
_entity.id
_entity.type
_entity.pdbx_description
1 polymer ?
#
loop_
_entity_poly.entity_id
_entity_poly.type
_entity_poly.pdbx_seq_one_letter_code
_entity_poly.pdbx_strand_id
1 'polypeptide(L)'
;MAGDGLVGAGIPRSPPANRCPYLAVALWGTDEERAAYRAATDSSHRHVRSGPDRFFTTGFLPQRFRDELGLSWGPRRQRAFEVIMRAIGEVLRRGPQRWRRYPLSKHLADMRRRRALGKPLVWGVTGAGE
;
A
#
# COMPACT_ATOMS: atom_id res chain seq x y z
N MET A 1 25.23 -54.61 -3.84
CA MET A 1 25.19 -53.30 -3.14
C MET A 1 24.61 -52.30 -4.12
N ALA A 2 23.29 -52.06 -4.03
CA ALA A 2 22.53 -51.05 -4.76
C ALA A 2 23.12 -49.64 -4.51
N GLY A 3 23.02 -48.63 -5.38
CA GLY A 3 22.00 -48.34 -6.37
C GLY A 3 21.37 -46.98 -6.04
N ASP A 4 21.77 -45.98 -6.81
CA ASP A 4 20.94 -44.87 -7.31
C ASP A 4 20.47 -43.73 -6.38
N GLY A 5 20.41 -42.52 -6.96
CA GLY A 5 19.40 -41.53 -6.59
C GLY A 5 19.87 -40.14 -6.12
N LEU A 6 19.49 -39.16 -6.94
CA LEU A 6 19.10 -37.76 -6.59
C LEU A 6 20.24 -36.74 -6.63
N VAL A 7 20.58 -36.12 -7.77
CA VAL A 7 19.71 -35.17 -8.53
C VAL A 7 18.67 -34.52 -7.62
N GLY A 8 19.00 -33.35 -7.11
CA GLY A 8 18.12 -32.59 -6.24
C GLY A 8 18.73 -31.28 -5.79
N ALA A 9 19.31 -30.51 -6.72
CA ALA A 9 19.39 -29.06 -6.52
C ALA A 9 17.95 -28.53 -6.52
N GLY A 10 17.28 -28.72 -5.39
CA GLY A 10 15.92 -28.30 -5.17
C GLY A 10 15.88 -26.80 -5.34
N ILE A 11 15.16 -26.36 -6.36
CA ILE A 11 14.61 -25.01 -6.41
C ILE A 11 14.04 -24.74 -5.01
N PRO A 12 14.48 -23.69 -4.29
CA PRO A 12 14.00 -23.42 -2.95
C PRO A 12 12.47 -23.34 -2.99
N ARG A 13 11.78 -24.20 -2.24
CA ARG A 13 10.31 -24.32 -2.23
C ARG A 13 9.59 -23.12 -1.61
N SER A 14 10.31 -22.06 -1.24
CA SER A 14 9.72 -20.84 -0.71
C SER A 14 10.39 -19.64 -1.37
N PRO A 15 9.66 -18.82 -2.15
CA PRO A 15 10.19 -17.53 -2.57
C PRO A 15 10.51 -16.68 -1.34
N PRO A 16 11.55 -15.82 -1.38
CA PRO A 16 11.89 -14.96 -0.26
C PRO A 16 10.64 -14.16 0.12
N ALA A 17 10.26 -14.23 1.39
CA ALA A 17 9.02 -13.71 1.98
C ALA A 17 8.83 -12.17 1.86
N ASN A 18 9.68 -11.48 1.09
CA ASN A 18 9.79 -10.03 1.07
C ASN A 18 9.19 -9.35 -0.16
N ARG A 19 8.44 -10.04 -1.03
CA ARG A 19 7.86 -9.37 -2.21
C ARG A 19 6.36 -9.47 -2.41
N CYS A 20 5.65 -10.46 -1.88
CA CYS A 20 4.19 -10.51 -1.90
C CYS A 20 3.68 -11.57 -0.89
N PRO A 21 3.57 -11.25 0.41
CA PRO A 21 3.14 -12.22 1.42
C PRO A 21 1.74 -12.79 1.15
N TYR A 22 0.86 -12.00 0.52
CA TYR A 22 -0.46 -12.46 0.08
C TYR A 22 -0.40 -13.60 -0.94
N LEU A 23 0.48 -13.49 -1.96
CA LEU A 23 0.60 -14.54 -2.98
C LEU A 23 1.19 -15.84 -2.42
N ALA A 24 2.13 -15.72 -1.48
CA ALA A 24 2.71 -16.88 -0.82
C ALA A 24 1.64 -17.67 -0.05
N VAL A 25 0.81 -16.99 0.73
CA VAL A 25 -0.30 -17.61 1.49
C VAL A 25 -1.41 -18.11 0.57
N ALA A 26 -1.69 -17.42 -0.54
CA ALA A 26 -2.73 -17.84 -1.49
C ALA A 26 -2.35 -19.11 -2.27
N LEU A 27 -1.08 -19.24 -2.69
CA LEU A 27 -0.60 -20.34 -3.51
C LEU A 27 -0.14 -21.57 -2.70
N TRP A 28 0.46 -21.34 -1.53
CA TRP A 28 1.11 -22.41 -0.74
C TRP A 28 0.64 -22.48 0.72
N GLY A 29 -0.24 -21.58 1.16
CA GLY A 29 -0.76 -21.59 2.53
C GLY A 29 -1.85 -22.65 2.74
N THR A 30 -1.89 -23.17 3.97
CA THR A 30 -2.98 -24.00 4.47
C THR A 30 -4.29 -23.20 4.59
N ASP A 31 -5.42 -23.88 4.77
CA ASP A 31 -6.71 -23.20 4.98
C ASP A 31 -6.72 -22.32 6.22
N GLU A 32 -6.06 -22.76 7.29
CA GLU A 32 -5.93 -22.00 8.54
C GLU A 32 -5.09 -20.73 8.34
N GLU A 33 -3.93 -20.83 7.67
CA GLU A 33 -3.08 -19.68 7.37
C GLU A 33 -3.80 -18.68 6.44
N ARG A 34 -4.53 -19.17 5.44
CA ARG A 34 -5.35 -18.33 4.56
C ARG A 34 -6.45 -17.60 5.33
N ALA A 35 -7.11 -18.27 6.28
CA ALA A 35 -8.13 -17.67 7.12
C ALA A 35 -7.56 -16.60 8.07
N ALA A 36 -6.44 -16.90 8.73
CA ALA A 36 -5.74 -15.96 9.61
C ALA A 36 -5.27 -14.71 8.84
N TYR A 37 -4.69 -14.91 7.65
CA TYR A 37 -4.21 -13.81 6.81
C TYR A 37 -5.37 -12.94 6.27
N ARG A 38 -6.50 -13.56 5.93
CA ARG A 38 -7.73 -12.85 5.55
C ARG A 38 -8.25 -11.99 6.70
N ALA A 39 -8.35 -12.53 7.92
CA ALA A 39 -8.80 -11.78 9.09
C ALA A 39 -7.89 -10.57 9.40
N ALA A 40 -6.58 -10.74 9.28
CA ALA A 40 -5.62 -9.64 9.43
C ALA A 40 -5.79 -8.56 8.35
N THR A 41 -6.00 -8.98 7.09
CA THR A 41 -6.27 -8.07 5.97
C THR A 41 -7.58 -7.32 6.16
N ASP A 42 -8.64 -8.01 6.59
CA ASP A 42 -9.96 -7.43 6.87
C ASP A 42 -9.89 -6.39 7.98
N SER A 43 -9.06 -6.62 9.02
CA SER A 43 -8.82 -5.64 10.08
C SER A 43 -8.15 -4.36 9.54
N SER A 44 -7.23 -4.51 8.59
CA SER A 44 -6.53 -3.40 7.94
C SER A 44 -7.46 -2.63 6.99
N HIS A 45 -8.27 -3.34 6.20
CA HIS A 45 -9.20 -2.75 5.23
C HIS A 45 -10.50 -2.23 5.84
N ARG A 46 -10.84 -2.60 7.09
CA ARG A 46 -12.04 -2.11 7.80
C ARG A 46 -12.17 -0.59 7.80
N HIS A 47 -11.05 0.12 7.80
CA HIS A 47 -11.00 1.58 7.88
C HIS A 47 -11.07 2.27 6.51
N VAL A 48 -10.95 1.52 5.41
CA VAL A 48 -10.96 2.07 4.05
C VAL A 48 -12.41 2.26 3.61
N ARG A 49 -12.89 3.49 3.70
CA ARG A 49 -14.20 3.89 3.15
C ARG A 49 -13.99 4.50 1.76
N SER A 50 -14.60 3.90 0.74
CA SER A 50 -14.53 4.33 -0.66
C SER A 50 -15.47 5.50 -0.98
N GLY A 51 -15.18 6.67 -0.44
CA GLY A 51 -15.94 7.90 -0.68
C GLY A 51 -15.15 8.89 -1.55
N PRO A 52 -14.41 9.85 -0.96
CA PRO A 52 -13.68 10.88 -1.70
C PRO A 52 -12.59 10.33 -2.62
N ASP A 53 -11.95 9.23 -2.24
CA ASP A 53 -10.97 8.48 -3.02
C ASP A 53 -11.55 7.99 -4.35
N ARG A 54 -12.82 7.54 -4.36
CA ARG A 54 -13.49 7.10 -5.59
C ARG A 54 -13.67 8.25 -6.58
N PHE A 55 -13.89 9.47 -6.09
CA PHE A 55 -13.99 10.66 -6.94
C PHE A 55 -12.67 10.97 -7.63
N PHE A 56 -11.55 11.00 -6.90
CA PHE A 56 -10.25 11.27 -7.49
C PHE A 56 -9.77 10.12 -8.39
N THR A 57 -9.88 8.87 -7.94
CA THR A 57 -9.49 7.69 -8.73
C THR A 57 -10.26 7.60 -10.05
N THR A 58 -11.57 7.83 -10.03
CA THR A 58 -12.37 7.90 -11.25
C THR A 58 -12.01 9.14 -12.08
N GLY A 59 -11.78 10.30 -11.43
CA GLY A 59 -11.45 11.58 -12.06
C GLY A 59 -10.13 11.60 -12.87
N PHE A 60 -9.17 10.73 -12.56
CA PHE A 60 -7.95 10.55 -13.37
C PHE A 60 -8.10 9.53 -14.51
N LEU A 61 -9.13 8.69 -14.48
CA LEU A 61 -9.34 7.67 -15.50
C LEU A 61 -9.76 8.32 -16.83
N PRO A 62 -9.18 7.96 -18.00
CA PRO A 62 -9.64 8.48 -19.29
C PRO A 62 -11.13 8.18 -19.53
N GLN A 63 -11.84 9.09 -20.22
CA GLN A 63 -13.30 8.98 -20.42
C GLN A 63 -13.73 7.63 -21.01
N ARG A 64 -13.04 7.14 -22.06
CA ARG A 64 -13.33 5.84 -22.69
C ARG A 64 -13.42 4.69 -21.69
N PHE A 65 -12.51 4.65 -20.70
CA PHE A 65 -12.47 3.58 -19.71
C PHE A 65 -13.57 3.74 -18.66
N ARG A 66 -14.04 4.96 -18.40
CA ARG A 66 -15.19 5.18 -17.52
C ARG A 66 -16.48 4.68 -18.17
N ASP A 67 -16.62 4.93 -19.46
CA ASP A 67 -17.77 4.52 -20.25
C ASP A 67 -17.80 2.98 -20.35
N GLU A 68 -16.67 2.33 -20.65
CA GLU A 68 -16.52 0.87 -20.67
C GLU A 68 -16.80 0.22 -19.30
N LEU A 69 -16.37 0.84 -18.21
CA LEU A 69 -16.62 0.34 -16.85
C LEU A 69 -18.00 0.69 -16.29
N GLY A 70 -18.86 1.37 -17.09
CA GLY A 70 -20.21 1.76 -16.67
C GLY A 70 -20.24 2.73 -15.48
N LEU A 71 -19.16 3.49 -15.28
CA LEU A 71 -19.07 4.43 -14.16
C LEU A 71 -19.94 5.65 -14.46
N SER A 72 -20.92 5.95 -13.59
CA SER A 72 -21.77 7.13 -13.74
C SER A 72 -20.96 8.42 -13.51
N TRP A 73 -20.23 8.88 -14.52
CA TRP A 73 -19.37 10.07 -14.43
C TRP A 73 -19.81 11.13 -15.44
N GLY A 74 -20.50 12.17 -14.97
CA GLY A 74 -21.06 13.21 -15.82
C GLY A 74 -20.16 14.43 -16.01
N PRO A 75 -20.48 15.33 -16.98
CA PRO A 75 -19.68 16.53 -17.28
C PRO A 75 -19.50 17.49 -16.10
N ARG A 76 -20.47 17.54 -15.18
CA ARG A 76 -20.41 18.38 -13.97
C ARG A 76 -19.31 17.89 -13.01
N ARG A 77 -19.19 16.57 -12.81
CA ARG A 77 -18.14 15.98 -11.98
C ARG A 77 -16.76 16.15 -12.61
N GLN A 78 -16.67 16.03 -13.94
CA GLN A 78 -15.43 16.29 -14.68
C GLN A 78 -14.94 17.74 -14.49
N ARG A 79 -15.81 18.73 -14.67
CA ARG A 79 -15.45 20.15 -14.45
C ARG A 79 -15.06 20.45 -13.01
N ALA A 80 -15.79 19.90 -12.04
CA ALA A 80 -15.43 20.03 -10.63
C ALA A 80 -14.03 19.45 -10.36
N PHE A 81 -13.72 18.27 -10.90
CA PHE A 81 -12.41 17.64 -10.79
C PHE A 81 -11.30 18.49 -11.40
N GLU A 82 -11.49 19.01 -12.60
CA GLU A 82 -10.50 19.88 -13.27
C GLU A 82 -10.24 21.17 -12.50
N VAL A 83 -11.29 21.82 -11.99
CA VAL A 83 -11.17 23.01 -11.16
C VAL A 83 -10.41 22.71 -9.86
N ILE A 84 -10.74 21.61 -9.19
CA ILE A 84 -10.05 21.18 -7.97
C ILE A 84 -8.57 20.90 -8.25
N MET A 85 -8.26 20.15 -9.30
CA MET A 85 -6.86 19.84 -9.65
C MET A 85 -6.07 21.07 -10.05
N ARG A 86 -6.69 22.02 -10.76
CA ARG A 86 -6.07 23.30 -11.11
C ARG A 86 -5.80 24.14 -9.87
N ALA A 87 -6.76 24.20 -8.93
CA ALA A 87 -6.59 24.89 -7.66
C ALA A 87 -5.49 24.26 -6.81
N ILE A 88 -5.46 22.93 -6.68
CA ILE A 88 -4.40 22.19 -5.96
C ILE A 88 -3.04 22.48 -6.60
N GLY A 89 -2.92 22.36 -7.93
CA GLY A 89 -1.69 22.64 -8.65
C GLY A 89 -1.19 24.06 -8.39
N GLU A 90 -2.09 25.03 -8.39
CA GLU A 90 -1.75 26.43 -8.14
C GLU A 90 -1.32 26.68 -6.69
N VAL A 91 -2.02 26.06 -5.72
CA VAL A 91 -1.64 26.09 -4.31
C VAL A 91 -0.27 25.46 -4.09
N LEU A 92 0.01 24.31 -4.72
CA LEU A 92 1.30 23.64 -4.61
C LEU A 92 2.43 24.44 -5.29
N ARG A 93 2.14 25.08 -6.43
CA ARG A 93 3.10 25.94 -7.17
C ARG A 93 3.45 27.20 -6.39
N ARG A 94 2.46 27.85 -5.78
CA ARG A 94 2.65 29.03 -4.91
C ARG A 94 3.05 28.66 -3.47
N GLY A 95 2.99 27.36 -3.14
CA GLY A 95 3.25 26.84 -1.82
C GLY A 95 4.69 27.15 -1.37
N PRO A 96 4.88 27.79 -0.20
CA PRO A 96 6.20 28.13 0.29
C PRO A 96 7.03 26.87 0.56
N GLN A 97 8.36 26.95 0.34
CA GLN A 97 9.30 25.82 0.45
C GLN A 97 9.16 25.01 1.75
N ARG A 98 8.76 25.68 2.85
CA ARG A 98 8.48 25.06 4.16
C ARG A 98 7.43 23.95 4.09
N TRP A 99 6.37 24.09 3.29
CA TRP A 99 5.30 23.09 3.17
C TRP A 99 5.76 21.86 2.39
N ARG A 100 6.61 22.03 1.37
CA ARG A 100 7.21 20.91 0.64
C ARG A 100 8.07 20.02 1.53
N ARG A 101 8.72 20.62 2.54
CA ARG A 101 9.59 19.91 3.49
C ARG A 101 8.83 19.38 4.71
N TYR A 102 7.65 19.93 5.03
CA TYR A 102 6.94 19.69 6.28
C TYR A 102 6.56 18.22 6.57
N PRO A 103 5.98 17.45 5.63
CA PRO A 103 5.59 16.06 5.90
C PRO A 103 6.81 15.18 6.20
N LEU A 104 7.85 15.30 5.36
CA LEU A 104 9.08 14.53 5.50
C LEU A 104 9.88 14.97 6.72
N SER A 105 10.01 16.29 6.97
CA SER A 105 10.77 16.79 8.12
C SER A 105 10.13 16.43 9.45
N LYS A 106 8.80 16.47 9.54
CA LYS A 106 8.07 16.03 10.73
C LYS A 106 8.22 14.54 10.98
N HIS A 107 8.09 13.73 9.92
CA HIS A 107 8.30 12.28 10.02
C HIS A 107 9.74 11.94 10.45
N LEU A 108 10.75 12.61 9.86
CA LEU A 108 12.15 12.46 10.27
C LEU A 108 12.39 12.93 11.70
N ALA A 109 11.73 14.00 12.14
CA ALA A 109 11.81 14.48 13.52
C ALA A 109 11.20 13.49 14.51
N ASP A 110 10.08 12.85 14.16
CA ASP A 110 9.48 11.77 14.95
C ASP A 110 10.41 10.56 15.02
N MET A 111 10.99 10.12 13.90
CA MET A 111 11.96 9.02 13.89
C MET A 111 13.22 9.32 14.71
N ARG A 112 13.78 10.53 14.61
CA ARG A 112 14.92 10.97 15.43
C ARG A 112 14.56 10.97 16.91
N ARG A 113 13.37 11.44 17.26
CA ARG A 113 12.87 11.45 18.64
C ARG A 113 12.69 10.03 19.17
N ARG A 114 12.13 9.11 18.38
CA ARG A 114 11.97 7.70 18.76
C ARG A 114 13.31 7.01 18.94
N ARG A 115 14.26 7.22 18.03
CA ARG A 115 15.64 6.69 18.17
C ARG A 115 16.32 7.19 19.44
N ALA A 116 16.20 8.48 19.76
CA ALA A 116 16.75 9.06 20.97
C ALA A 116 16.11 8.49 22.26
N LEU A 117 14.85 8.07 22.18
CA LEU A 117 14.10 7.45 23.28
C LEU A 117 14.22 5.92 23.31
N GLY A 118 15.06 5.31 22.45
CA GLY A 118 15.17 3.85 22.34
C GLY A 118 13.89 3.15 21.87
N LYS A 119 12.93 3.89 21.29
CA LYS A 119 11.64 3.36 20.85
C LYS A 119 11.75 2.80 19.43
N PRO A 120 11.06 1.68 19.13
CA PRO A 120 11.04 1.13 17.78
C PRO A 120 10.46 2.13 16.78
N LEU A 121 11.12 2.26 15.62
CA LEU A 121 10.79 3.22 14.56
C LEU A 121 9.49 2.85 13.83
N VAL A 122 9.20 1.55 13.76
CA VAL A 122 7.98 0.97 13.20
C VAL A 122 7.23 0.32 14.36
N TRP A 123 5.94 0.63 14.48
CA TRP A 123 5.08 -0.03 15.46
C TRP A 123 4.94 -1.50 15.05
N GLY A 124 5.40 -2.43 15.90
CA GLY A 124 5.26 -3.88 15.68
C GLY A 124 6.55 -4.70 15.61
N VAL A 125 7.75 -4.12 15.72
CA VAL A 125 8.99 -4.90 15.92
C VAL A 125 9.48 -4.70 17.34
N THR A 126 8.92 -5.49 18.25
CA THR A 126 9.44 -5.65 19.61
C THR A 126 9.79 -7.13 19.74
N GLY A 127 11.09 -7.44 19.86
CA GLY A 127 11.57 -8.79 20.14
C GLY A 127 12.32 -9.47 18.99
N ALA A 128 13.57 -9.08 18.77
CA ALA A 128 14.59 -9.97 18.21
C ALA A 128 15.95 -9.44 18.65
N GLY A 129 16.45 -9.97 19.77
CA GLY A 129 17.73 -9.60 20.35
C GLY A 129 17.63 -9.33 21.85
N GLU A 130 17.23 -10.34 22.63
CA GLU A 130 18.10 -11.05 23.58
C GLU A 130 17.58 -12.49 23.74
#